data_AF-E5X269-F1
#
_entry.id   AF-E5X269-F1
#
_cell.length_a   1.000
_cell.length_b   1.000
_cell.length_c   1.000
_cell.angle_alpha   90.00
_cell.angle_beta   90.00
_cell.angle_gamma   90.00
#
_symmetry.space_group_name_H-M   'P 1'
#
loop_
_entity.id
_entity.type
_entity.pdbx_description
1 polymer ?
#
loop_
_entity_poly.entity_id
_entity_poly.type
_entity_poly.pdbx_seq_one_letter_code
_entity_poly.pdbx_strand_id
1 'polypeptide(L)'
;MTEKVGKTVCEGTVADLRKDKTGKQTVITLTRKNAYRVKKIRGQGTDDEAVLFHFRKRCTGMGSYVHTIEAADGETELHPSEFEKWEAVEFLYPGYLEDLLDAAYNAYRWSSFEPEARAETDIMQYEKQLVEDLKQIPEEKQNEYVSAYHSKFSALLDSLSRCASPMVTGPAKFNCQRNNKALDAYQNRFDEFHDWRNRFKAAMERMKEAAKPEEQKQEEAWNRLKRDIASSAQTIHDIDTGKARGYSRALFVSSILNKVSTYAGKGEVEIVQKAVDFITDFNAQCKKPVITPRNRFFQLPEMARQARLKLQEIRERENRELKFEGGMLIWNYEADRLQILFDSIPDDQRRKELKSYGFKWSPRYQAWQRQLTQNAVYAVKRVLNLQNL
;
A
#
# COMPACT_ATOMS: atom_id res chain seq x y z
N MET A 1 16.86 36.33 24.56
CA MET A 1 15.52 35.80 24.86
C MET A 1 14.83 35.55 23.53
N THR A 2 14.79 34.29 23.10
CA THR A 2 14.27 33.88 21.79
C THR A 2 13.04 33.02 22.03
N GLU A 3 11.88 33.58 21.73
CA GLU A 3 10.58 32.93 21.88
C GLU A 3 10.41 31.79 20.87
N LYS A 4 9.95 30.65 21.41
CA LYS A 4 9.60 29.44 20.68
C LYS A 4 8.25 29.64 19.98
N VAL A 5 8.26 29.55 18.65
CA VAL A 5 7.03 29.38 17.85
C VAL A 5 6.55 27.94 18.03
N GLY A 6 5.50 27.76 18.82
CA GLY A 6 4.79 26.50 18.98
C GLY A 6 3.93 26.20 17.75
N LYS A 7 4.12 24.99 17.19
CA LYS A 7 3.26 24.41 16.16
C LYS A 7 1.85 24.21 16.72
N THR A 8 0.88 24.96 16.20
CA THR A 8 -0.54 24.73 16.42
C THR A 8 -0.99 23.55 15.56
N VAL A 9 -1.60 22.57 16.22
CA VAL A 9 -2.17 21.34 15.67
C VAL A 9 -3.33 21.70 14.73
N CYS A 10 -3.32 21.14 13.52
CA CYS A 10 -4.37 21.32 12.52
C CYS A 10 -5.64 20.54 12.93
N GLU A 11 -6.55 21.18 13.64
CA GLU A 11 -7.97 20.85 13.59
C GLU A 11 -8.58 21.58 12.39
N GLY A 12 -8.48 20.94 11.22
CA GLY A 12 -9.04 21.43 9.96
C GLY A 12 -10.37 20.75 9.66
N THR A 13 -11.45 21.49 9.88
CA THR A 13 -12.85 21.20 9.54
C THR A 13 -13.01 20.73 8.09
N VAL A 14 -13.44 19.48 7.89
CA VAL A 14 -13.95 19.03 6.58
C VAL A 14 -15.43 19.38 6.52
N ALA A 15 -15.71 20.61 6.10
CA ALA A 15 -17.04 21.04 5.70
C ALA A 15 -17.39 20.41 4.35
N ASP A 16 -18.56 19.80 4.29
CA ASP A 16 -19.13 19.13 3.12
C ASP A 16 -18.96 19.92 1.80
N LEU A 17 -18.61 19.17 0.75
CA LEU A 17 -18.76 19.56 -0.64
C LEU A 17 -20.24 19.72 -0.98
N ARG A 18 -20.83 20.85 -0.59
CA ARG A 18 -22.02 21.50 -1.17
C ARG A 18 -22.21 22.89 -0.54
N LYS A 19 -21.25 23.79 -0.78
CA LYS A 19 -21.52 25.23 -0.63
C LYS A 19 -22.29 25.69 -1.86
N ASP A 20 -23.61 25.77 -1.75
CA ASP A 20 -24.38 26.63 -2.65
C ASP A 20 -23.84 28.06 -2.53
N LYS A 21 -23.75 28.77 -3.66
CA LYS A 21 -23.11 30.10 -3.81
C LYS A 21 -23.80 31.24 -3.03
N THR A 22 -24.74 30.93 -2.17
CA THR A 22 -25.41 31.84 -1.23
C THR A 22 -25.15 31.30 0.15
N GLY A 23 -24.42 32.02 1.01
CA GLY A 23 -23.98 31.58 2.35
C GLY A 23 -25.08 31.28 3.38
N LYS A 24 -26.20 30.67 2.98
CA LYS A 24 -27.16 30.01 3.86
C LYS A 24 -26.66 28.59 4.11
N GLN A 25 -26.50 28.23 5.38
CA GLN A 25 -26.40 26.82 5.78
C GLN A 25 -27.60 26.08 5.21
N THR A 26 -27.36 25.13 4.30
CA THR A 26 -28.38 24.17 3.90
C THR A 26 -28.77 23.38 5.15
N VAL A 27 -29.97 23.62 5.63
CA VAL A 27 -30.56 22.85 6.72
C VAL A 27 -30.78 21.43 6.21
N ILE A 28 -30.04 20.47 6.75
CA ILE A 28 -30.16 19.05 6.39
C ILE A 28 -31.03 18.39 7.46
N THR A 29 -32.20 17.90 7.08
CA THR A 29 -33.06 17.13 7.99
C THR A 29 -32.38 15.82 8.37
N LEU A 30 -32.50 15.42 9.64
CA LEU A 30 -32.08 14.09 10.08
C LEU A 30 -32.99 13.05 9.42
N THR A 31 -32.38 12.06 8.78
CA THR A 31 -33.08 10.94 8.14
C THR A 31 -32.37 9.65 8.48
N ARG A 32 -33.01 8.50 8.20
CA ARG A 32 -32.33 7.20 8.33
C ARG A 32 -31.08 7.11 7.45
N LYS A 33 -31.04 7.84 6.33
CA LYS A 33 -29.92 7.83 5.40
C LYS A 33 -28.67 8.51 5.93
N ASN A 34 -28.80 9.57 6.73
CA ASN A 34 -27.66 10.32 7.24
C ASN A 34 -27.37 10.08 8.74
N ALA A 35 -28.32 9.54 9.50
CA ALA A 35 -28.25 9.47 10.96
C ALA A 35 -26.96 8.82 11.49
N TYR A 36 -26.43 7.80 10.82
CA TYR A 36 -25.23 7.09 11.27
C TYR A 36 -23.95 7.95 11.28
N ARG A 37 -23.93 9.07 10.52
CA ARG A 37 -22.79 10.01 10.46
C ARG A 37 -23.04 11.32 11.19
N VAL A 38 -24.23 11.52 11.78
CA VAL A 38 -24.56 12.75 12.51
C VAL A 38 -24.00 12.69 13.93
N LYS A 39 -23.40 13.80 14.37
CA LYS A 39 -22.84 13.98 15.72
C LYS A 39 -23.71 14.88 16.59
N LYS A 40 -24.28 15.95 16.02
CA LYS A 40 -25.17 16.87 16.72
C LYS A 40 -26.43 17.17 15.92
N ILE A 41 -27.54 17.28 16.63
CA ILE A 41 -28.84 17.61 16.06
C ILE A 41 -29.47 18.79 16.80
N ARG A 42 -30.42 19.45 16.14
CA ARG A 42 -31.22 20.55 16.72
C ARG A 42 -32.68 20.37 16.34
N GLY A 43 -33.61 20.86 17.15
CA GLY A 43 -35.03 20.86 16.80
C GLY A 43 -35.28 21.61 15.49
N GLN A 44 -36.14 21.07 14.65
CA GLN A 44 -36.47 21.69 13.37
C GLN A 44 -37.23 23.01 13.60
N GLY A 45 -36.72 24.09 13.00
CA GLY A 45 -37.33 25.42 13.14
C GLY A 45 -37.18 26.04 14.53
N THR A 46 -36.31 25.51 15.41
CA THR A 46 -35.96 26.13 16.69
C THR A 46 -34.53 26.70 16.66
N ASP A 47 -34.32 27.78 17.41
CA ASP A 47 -32.98 28.36 17.65
C ASP A 47 -32.28 27.72 18.88
N ASP A 48 -32.70 26.50 19.25
CA ASP A 48 -32.17 25.78 20.40
C ASP A 48 -30.70 25.38 20.18
N GLU A 49 -29.97 25.19 21.28
CA GLU A 49 -28.60 24.68 21.22
C GLU A 49 -28.58 23.25 20.66
N ALA A 50 -27.57 22.97 19.83
CA ALA A 50 -27.41 21.65 19.23
C ALA A 50 -26.97 20.62 20.27
N VAL A 51 -27.73 19.53 20.38
CA VAL A 51 -27.53 18.44 21.33
C VAL A 51 -26.77 17.28 20.69
N LEU A 52 -26.02 16.52 21.51
CA LEU A 52 -25.27 15.37 21.01
C LEU A 52 -26.22 14.23 20.65
N PHE A 53 -26.01 13.65 19.46
CA PHE A 53 -26.78 12.53 18.95
C PHE A 53 -25.92 11.27 18.88
N HIS A 54 -26.45 10.16 19.39
CA HIS A 54 -25.81 8.86 19.34
C HIS A 54 -26.65 7.89 18.54
N PHE A 55 -26.17 7.56 17.34
CA PHE A 55 -26.77 6.54 16.51
C PHE A 55 -26.49 5.14 17.10
N ARG A 56 -27.55 4.37 17.39
CA ARG A 56 -27.49 2.98 17.87
C ARG A 56 -26.58 2.77 19.09
N LYS A 57 -26.72 3.63 20.11
CA LYS A 57 -25.92 3.58 21.35
C LYS A 57 -26.16 2.30 22.15
N ARG A 58 -27.41 1.82 22.21
CA ARG A 58 -27.81 0.60 22.94
C ARG A 58 -28.48 -0.40 22.01
N CYS A 59 -28.27 -1.68 22.28
CA CYS A 59 -28.92 -2.80 21.60
C CYS A 59 -29.86 -3.49 22.59
N THR A 60 -31.16 -3.49 22.30
CA THR A 60 -32.21 -4.01 23.20
C THR A 60 -32.73 -5.40 22.80
N GLY A 61 -32.19 -6.00 21.73
CA GLY A 61 -32.54 -7.32 21.24
C GLY A 61 -31.91 -7.64 19.89
N MET A 62 -32.35 -8.71 19.22
CA MET A 62 -31.94 -8.99 17.85
C MET A 62 -32.42 -7.86 16.94
N GLY A 63 -31.51 -7.04 16.41
CA GLY A 63 -31.84 -5.97 15.46
C GLY A 63 -32.39 -4.66 16.01
N SER A 64 -32.76 -4.64 17.29
CA SER A 64 -33.36 -3.48 17.92
C SER A 64 -32.28 -2.57 18.49
N TYR A 65 -32.12 -1.40 17.88
CA TYR A 65 -31.18 -0.38 18.29
C TYR A 65 -31.89 0.86 18.83
N VAL A 66 -31.37 1.40 19.92
CA VAL A 66 -31.85 2.63 20.54
C VAL A 66 -30.88 3.75 20.19
N HIS A 67 -31.42 4.83 19.61
CA HIS A 67 -30.69 6.08 19.40
C HIS A 67 -30.96 6.98 20.60
N THR A 68 -29.96 7.78 21.00
CA THR A 68 -30.11 8.66 22.16
C THR A 68 -29.65 10.07 21.85
N ILE A 69 -30.21 11.02 22.59
CA ILE A 69 -29.81 12.42 22.62
C ILE A 69 -29.29 12.72 24.02
N GLU A 70 -28.15 13.39 24.12
CA GLU A 70 -27.64 13.93 25.39
C GLU A 70 -27.99 15.42 25.47
N ALA A 71 -28.97 15.74 26.33
CA ALA A 71 -29.37 17.09 26.69
C ALA A 71 -28.93 17.43 28.11
N ALA A 72 -29.10 18.69 28.55
CA ALA A 72 -28.74 19.13 29.89
C ALA A 72 -29.44 18.32 31.01
N ASP A 73 -30.64 17.80 30.72
CA ASP A 73 -31.48 17.05 31.66
C ASP A 73 -31.20 15.53 31.66
N GLY A 74 -30.25 15.06 30.84
CA GLY A 74 -29.84 13.66 30.77
C GLY A 74 -30.00 13.02 29.38
N GLU A 75 -29.88 11.69 29.32
CA GLU A 75 -30.00 10.91 28.09
C GLU A 75 -31.47 10.58 27.78
N THR A 76 -31.95 11.00 26.61
CA THR A 76 -33.31 10.69 26.12
C THR A 76 -33.25 9.78 24.91
N GLU A 77 -34.17 8.83 24.80
CA GLU A 77 -34.27 7.94 23.62
C GLU A 77 -34.94 8.66 22.46
N LEU A 78 -34.37 8.54 21.27
CA LEU A 78 -34.91 9.09 20.03
C LEU A 78 -35.32 7.96 19.09
N HIS A 79 -36.59 7.94 18.70
CA HIS A 79 -37.10 6.94 17.77
C HIS A 79 -36.93 7.41 16.31
N PRO A 80 -36.62 6.52 15.34
CA PRO A 80 -36.45 6.91 13.94
C PRO A 80 -37.64 7.62 13.28
N SER A 81 -38.87 7.43 13.79
CA SER A 81 -40.07 8.15 13.32
C SER A 81 -40.05 9.64 13.68
N GLU A 82 -39.21 10.03 14.62
CA GLU A 82 -39.09 11.41 15.09
C GLU A 82 -37.95 12.15 14.40
N PHE A 83 -37.12 11.46 13.61
CA PHE A 83 -35.95 12.05 12.94
C PHE A 83 -36.33 13.27 12.08
N GLU A 84 -37.50 13.26 11.44
CA GLU A 84 -37.97 14.38 10.61
C GLU A 84 -38.12 15.70 11.40
N LYS A 85 -38.30 15.62 12.73
CA LYS A 85 -38.42 16.78 13.63
C LYS A 85 -37.07 17.39 14.00
N TRP A 86 -35.95 16.82 13.53
CA TRP A 86 -34.59 17.23 13.88
C TRP A 86 -33.79 17.62 12.64
N GLU A 87 -32.92 18.61 12.81
CA GLU A 87 -31.94 19.07 11.84
C GLU A 87 -30.56 18.53 12.23
N ALA A 88 -29.83 17.98 11.27
CA ALA A 88 -28.45 17.58 11.44
C ALA A 88 -27.53 18.81 11.31
N VAL A 89 -26.84 19.14 12.41
CA VAL A 89 -26.01 20.35 12.53
C VAL A 89 -24.53 20.04 12.33
N GLU A 90 -24.05 18.96 12.93
CA GLU A 90 -22.64 18.55 12.86
C GLU A 90 -22.54 17.09 12.42
N PHE A 91 -21.71 16.82 11.41
CA PHE A 91 -21.43 15.47 10.90
C PHE A 91 -20.03 15.01 11.34
N LEU A 92 -19.87 13.70 11.53
CA LEU A 92 -18.58 13.06 11.81
C LEU A 92 -17.67 13.05 10.57
N TYR A 93 -18.26 12.87 9.40
CA TYR A 93 -17.58 12.82 8.10
C TYR A 93 -18.59 13.06 6.95
N PRO A 94 -18.11 13.39 5.73
CA PRO A 94 -18.96 13.51 4.56
C PRO A 94 -19.66 12.18 4.20
N GLY A 95 -20.88 12.25 3.67
CA GLY A 95 -21.64 11.07 3.22
C GLY A 95 -21.15 10.58 1.86
N TYR A 96 -20.13 9.72 1.84
CA TYR A 96 -19.48 9.25 0.63
C TYR A 96 -20.24 8.14 -0.11
N LEU A 97 -21.00 7.33 0.62
CA LEU A 97 -21.74 6.14 0.19
C LEU A 97 -23.22 6.21 0.59
N GLU A 98 -23.69 7.34 1.13
CA GLU A 98 -25.08 7.56 1.55
C GLU A 98 -26.09 7.27 0.42
N ASP A 99 -25.71 7.56 -0.83
CA ASP A 99 -26.49 7.28 -2.03
C ASP A 99 -26.68 5.78 -2.31
N LEU A 100 -25.80 4.93 -1.79
CA LEU A 100 -25.82 3.48 -1.97
C LEU A 100 -26.69 2.76 -0.93
N LEU A 101 -27.32 3.45 0.02
CA LEU A 101 -28.11 2.80 1.07
C LEU A 101 -29.26 1.96 0.49
N ASP A 102 -29.96 2.46 -0.54
CA ASP A 102 -31.06 1.72 -1.16
C ASP A 102 -30.54 0.48 -1.91
N ALA A 103 -29.34 0.57 -2.50
CA ALA A 103 -28.67 -0.57 -3.12
C ALA A 103 -28.24 -1.61 -2.06
N ALA A 104 -27.72 -1.16 -0.92
CA ALA A 104 -27.36 -2.01 0.21
C ALA A 104 -28.58 -2.71 0.81
N TYR A 105 -29.70 -2.00 0.95
CA TYR A 105 -30.98 -2.59 1.36
C TYR A 105 -31.39 -3.73 0.43
N ASN A 106 -31.39 -3.46 -0.89
CA ASN A 106 -31.73 -4.47 -1.89
C ASN A 106 -30.74 -5.66 -1.88
N ALA A 107 -29.48 -5.42 -1.54
CA ALA A 107 -28.47 -6.46 -1.42
C ALA A 107 -28.80 -7.50 -0.33
N TYR A 108 -29.38 -7.05 0.79
CA TYR A 108 -29.73 -7.92 1.92
C TYR A 108 -31.16 -8.49 1.86
N ARG A 109 -32.00 -8.02 0.93
CA ARG A 109 -33.43 -8.37 0.84
C ARG A 109 -33.72 -9.88 0.83
N TRP A 110 -32.84 -10.68 0.22
CA TRP A 110 -33.00 -12.14 0.10
C TRP A 110 -32.15 -12.93 1.10
N SER A 111 -31.31 -12.27 1.90
CA SER A 111 -30.29 -12.92 2.73
C SER A 111 -30.38 -12.55 4.21
N SER A 112 -31.17 -11.55 4.60
CA SER A 112 -31.40 -11.14 5.98
C SER A 112 -32.89 -10.99 6.33
N PHE A 113 -33.25 -11.22 7.59
CA PHE A 113 -34.56 -10.87 8.15
C PHE A 113 -34.72 -9.37 8.43
N GLU A 114 -33.60 -8.64 8.53
CA GLU A 114 -33.57 -7.20 8.81
C GLU A 114 -32.66 -6.49 7.80
N PRO A 115 -33.05 -6.48 6.52
CA PRO A 115 -32.23 -5.92 5.45
C PRO A 115 -31.89 -4.43 5.66
N GLU A 116 -32.80 -3.65 6.23
CA GLU A 116 -32.58 -2.23 6.57
C GLU A 116 -31.44 -2.09 7.59
N ALA A 117 -31.53 -2.83 8.69
CA ALA A 117 -30.55 -2.73 9.77
C ALA A 117 -29.15 -3.18 9.31
N ARG A 118 -29.10 -4.23 8.48
CA ARG A 118 -27.86 -4.71 7.85
C ARG A 118 -27.27 -3.71 6.88
N ALA A 119 -28.07 -3.12 6.00
CA ALA A 119 -27.62 -2.13 5.03
C ALA A 119 -26.99 -0.91 5.71
N GLU A 120 -27.67 -0.33 6.71
CA GLU A 120 -27.15 0.80 7.49
C GLU A 120 -25.82 0.44 8.19
N THR A 121 -25.70 -0.78 8.71
CA THR A 121 -24.47 -1.26 9.37
C THR A 121 -23.33 -1.37 8.37
N ASP A 122 -23.59 -1.93 7.20
CA ASP A 122 -22.59 -2.13 6.15
C ASP A 122 -22.08 -0.78 5.65
N ILE A 123 -22.99 0.14 5.28
CA ILE A 123 -22.64 1.49 4.84
C ILE A 123 -21.77 2.20 5.89
N MET A 124 -22.19 2.18 7.16
CA MET A 124 -21.43 2.79 8.25
C MET A 124 -20.02 2.18 8.38
N GLN A 125 -19.87 0.86 8.24
CA GLN A 125 -18.57 0.19 8.36
C GLN A 125 -17.64 0.53 7.19
N TYR A 126 -18.15 0.50 5.96
CA TYR A 126 -17.37 0.82 4.76
C TYR A 126 -17.04 2.32 4.69
N GLU A 127 -17.94 3.22 5.09
CA GLU A 127 -17.61 4.65 5.19
C GLU A 127 -16.56 4.93 6.26
N LYS A 128 -16.67 4.31 7.43
CA LYS A 128 -15.62 4.42 8.46
C LYS A 128 -14.28 3.90 7.94
N GLN A 129 -14.27 2.81 7.19
CA GLN A 129 -13.07 2.28 6.54
C GLN A 129 -12.49 3.29 5.54
N LEU A 130 -13.34 3.87 4.69
CA LEU A 130 -12.95 4.90 3.71
C LEU A 130 -12.35 6.13 4.40
N VAL A 131 -12.98 6.66 5.45
CA VAL A 131 -12.47 7.82 6.20
C VAL A 131 -11.10 7.53 6.82
N GLU A 132 -10.89 6.33 7.35
CA GLU A 132 -9.58 5.94 7.89
C GLU A 132 -8.52 5.83 6.78
N ASP A 133 -8.90 5.37 5.60
CA ASP A 133 -8.00 5.29 4.45
C ASP A 133 -7.59 6.68 3.97
N LEU A 134 -8.52 7.62 3.92
CA LEU A 134 -8.28 8.99 3.45
C LEU A 134 -7.25 9.73 4.31
N LYS A 135 -7.15 9.44 5.62
CA LYS A 135 -6.09 10.00 6.49
C LYS A 135 -4.68 9.64 6.01
N GLN A 136 -4.53 8.50 5.33
CA GLN A 136 -3.25 8.01 4.85
C GLN A 136 -2.97 8.43 3.40
N ILE A 137 -3.96 8.96 2.69
CA ILE A 137 -3.88 9.26 1.26
C ILE A 137 -3.70 10.79 1.08
N PRO A 138 -2.69 11.25 0.32
CA PRO A 138 -2.54 12.64 -0.09
C PRO A 138 -3.80 13.19 -0.78
N GLU A 139 -4.14 14.45 -0.49
CA GLU A 139 -5.35 15.12 -0.98
C GLU A 139 -5.56 15.01 -2.49
N GLU A 140 -4.49 15.11 -3.28
CA GLU A 140 -4.52 15.02 -4.75
C GLU A 140 -5.18 13.73 -5.27
N LYS A 141 -5.03 12.62 -4.54
CA LYS A 141 -5.55 11.30 -4.96
C LYS A 141 -6.79 10.87 -4.18
N GLN A 142 -7.25 11.67 -3.23
CA GLN A 142 -8.43 11.31 -2.43
C GLN A 142 -9.67 11.17 -3.32
N ASN A 143 -9.89 12.08 -4.26
CA ASN A 143 -11.04 12.00 -5.18
C ASN A 143 -11.01 10.75 -6.07
N GLU A 144 -9.84 10.39 -6.60
CA GLU A 144 -9.67 9.15 -7.37
C GLU A 144 -10.00 7.94 -6.52
N TYR A 145 -9.47 7.88 -5.29
CA TYR A 145 -9.72 6.79 -4.37
C TYR A 145 -11.20 6.67 -3.99
N VAL A 146 -11.86 7.78 -3.62
CA VAL A 146 -13.29 7.81 -3.26
C VAL A 146 -14.15 7.30 -4.42
N SER A 147 -13.92 7.80 -5.64
CA SER A 147 -14.69 7.39 -6.82
C SER A 147 -14.52 5.89 -7.15
N ALA A 148 -13.29 5.38 -7.06
CA ALA A 148 -13.00 3.97 -7.28
C ALA A 148 -13.56 3.08 -6.15
N TYR A 149 -13.49 3.55 -4.90
CA TYR A 149 -14.06 2.87 -3.74
C TYR A 149 -15.58 2.75 -3.89
N HIS A 150 -16.26 3.87 -4.19
CA HIS A 150 -17.70 3.92 -4.42
C HIS A 150 -18.13 2.96 -5.53
N SER A 151 -17.50 3.04 -6.71
CA SER A 151 -17.83 2.16 -7.84
C SER A 151 -17.65 0.69 -7.52
N LYS A 152 -16.56 0.30 -6.85
CA LYS A 152 -16.30 -1.10 -6.50
C LYS A 152 -17.20 -1.60 -5.39
N PHE A 153 -17.51 -0.76 -4.41
CA PHE A 153 -18.44 -1.10 -3.34
C PHE A 153 -19.87 -1.24 -3.88
N SER A 154 -20.31 -0.36 -4.79
CA SER A 154 -21.57 -0.52 -5.52
C SER A 154 -21.63 -1.87 -6.26
N ALA A 155 -20.57 -2.24 -6.99
CA ALA A 155 -20.49 -3.55 -7.65
C ALA A 155 -20.50 -4.74 -6.68
N LEU A 156 -19.94 -4.57 -5.48
CA LEU A 156 -19.98 -5.57 -4.41
C LEU A 156 -21.44 -5.76 -3.93
N LEU A 157 -22.16 -4.68 -3.65
CA LEU A 157 -23.58 -4.71 -3.27
C LEU A 157 -24.45 -5.36 -4.36
N ASP A 158 -24.20 -5.02 -5.63
CA ASP A 158 -24.90 -5.62 -6.77
C ASP A 158 -24.70 -7.14 -6.84
N SER A 159 -23.49 -7.63 -6.55
CA SER A 159 -23.21 -9.06 -6.50
C SER A 159 -23.89 -9.74 -5.29
N LEU A 160 -23.94 -9.05 -4.15
CA LEU A 160 -24.57 -9.53 -2.93
C LEU A 160 -26.09 -9.63 -3.07
N SER A 161 -26.74 -8.71 -3.81
CA SER A 161 -28.17 -8.81 -4.15
C SER A 161 -28.55 -10.09 -4.89
N ARG A 162 -27.54 -10.70 -5.54
CA ARG A 162 -27.49 -12.03 -6.15
C ARG A 162 -27.85 -13.19 -5.20
N CYS A 163 -27.50 -13.01 -3.93
CA CYS A 163 -27.35 -14.07 -2.96
C CYS A 163 -28.59 -14.18 -2.08
N ALA A 164 -29.05 -15.41 -1.90
CA ALA A 164 -30.23 -15.72 -1.11
C ALA A 164 -29.87 -16.66 0.05
N SER A 165 -30.59 -16.51 1.16
CA SER A 165 -30.56 -17.45 2.28
C SER A 165 -31.79 -18.35 2.23
N PRO A 166 -31.66 -19.69 2.29
CA PRO A 166 -32.81 -20.59 2.38
C PRO A 166 -33.60 -20.40 3.69
N MET A 167 -32.99 -19.80 4.71
CA MET A 167 -33.69 -19.45 5.95
C MET A 167 -34.66 -18.27 5.74
N VAL A 168 -34.31 -17.33 4.86
CA VAL A 168 -35.12 -16.13 4.55
C VAL A 168 -36.11 -16.41 3.43
N THR A 169 -35.66 -17.10 2.38
CA THR A 169 -36.44 -17.36 1.16
C THR A 169 -37.24 -18.67 1.20
N GLY A 170 -36.97 -19.52 2.19
CA GLY A 170 -37.56 -20.85 2.35
C GLY A 170 -36.71 -21.95 1.70
N PRO A 171 -36.62 -23.14 2.33
CA PRO A 171 -35.82 -24.25 1.81
C PRO A 171 -36.50 -24.98 0.63
N ALA A 172 -37.82 -24.83 0.48
CA ALA A 172 -38.59 -25.57 -0.51
C ALA A 172 -38.18 -25.18 -1.95
N LYS A 173 -37.70 -26.16 -2.72
CA LYS A 173 -37.21 -25.97 -4.11
C LYS A 173 -36.08 -24.95 -4.26
N PHE A 174 -35.33 -24.68 -3.19
CA PHE A 174 -34.19 -23.75 -3.23
C PHE A 174 -33.08 -24.32 -4.12
N ASN A 175 -32.67 -23.56 -5.14
CA ASN A 175 -31.60 -23.99 -6.05
C ASN A 175 -30.23 -23.66 -5.46
N CYS A 176 -29.69 -24.56 -4.63
CA CYS A 176 -28.38 -24.41 -4.00
C CYS A 176 -27.26 -24.18 -5.01
N GLN A 177 -27.25 -24.89 -6.15
CA GLN A 177 -26.20 -24.75 -7.14
C GLN A 177 -26.17 -23.34 -7.75
N ARG A 178 -27.33 -22.77 -8.05
CA ARG A 178 -27.44 -21.39 -8.54
C ARG A 178 -26.99 -20.39 -7.48
N ASN A 179 -27.40 -20.58 -6.22
CA ASN A 179 -27.01 -19.70 -5.13
C ASN A 179 -25.51 -19.76 -4.83
N ASN A 180 -24.90 -20.96 -4.86
CA ASN A 180 -23.46 -21.12 -4.69
C ASN A 180 -22.68 -20.36 -5.76
N LYS A 181 -23.11 -20.41 -7.03
CA LYS A 181 -22.50 -19.58 -8.09
C LYS A 181 -22.64 -18.08 -7.82
N ALA A 182 -23.74 -17.64 -7.21
CA ALA A 182 -23.92 -16.23 -6.83
C ALA A 182 -22.99 -15.84 -5.67
N LEU A 183 -22.85 -16.72 -4.66
CA LEU A 183 -21.92 -16.56 -3.54
C LEU A 183 -20.47 -16.53 -4.02
N ASP A 184 -20.07 -17.42 -4.94
CA ASP A 184 -18.73 -17.42 -5.53
C ASP A 184 -18.47 -16.10 -6.28
N ALA A 185 -19.47 -15.59 -7.03
CA ALA A 185 -19.36 -14.31 -7.71
C ALA A 185 -19.22 -13.14 -6.71
N TYR A 186 -19.97 -13.15 -5.61
CA TYR A 186 -19.82 -12.18 -4.53
C TYR A 186 -18.44 -12.25 -3.88
N GLN A 187 -17.96 -13.46 -3.54
CA GLN A 187 -16.65 -13.66 -2.93
C GLN A 187 -15.53 -13.13 -3.83
N ASN A 188 -15.58 -13.42 -5.13
CA ASN A 188 -14.61 -12.88 -6.09
C ASN A 188 -14.63 -11.34 -6.12
N ARG A 189 -15.82 -10.70 -6.06
CA ARG A 189 -15.91 -9.23 -5.99
C ARG A 189 -15.40 -8.67 -4.67
N PHE A 190 -15.65 -9.36 -3.57
CA PHE A 190 -15.13 -9.01 -2.25
C PHE A 190 -13.60 -9.03 -2.24
N ASP A 191 -13.00 -10.10 -2.77
CA ASP A 191 -11.55 -10.25 -2.86
C ASP A 191 -10.95 -9.20 -3.81
N GLU A 192 -11.55 -8.98 -4.98
CA GLU A 192 -11.14 -7.93 -5.93
C GLU A 192 -11.12 -6.53 -5.29
N PHE A 193 -12.14 -6.21 -4.49
CA PHE A 193 -12.25 -4.94 -3.78
C PHE A 193 -11.12 -4.78 -2.75
N HIS A 194 -10.91 -5.79 -1.90
CA HIS A 194 -9.86 -5.76 -0.87
C HIS A 194 -8.45 -5.75 -1.47
N ASP A 195 -8.22 -6.55 -2.51
CA ASP A 195 -6.95 -6.59 -3.22
C ASP A 195 -6.65 -5.27 -3.93
N TRP A 196 -7.66 -4.63 -4.51
CA TRP A 196 -7.49 -3.29 -5.06
C TRP A 196 -7.13 -2.28 -3.96
N ARG A 197 -7.85 -2.27 -2.84
CA ARG A 197 -7.58 -1.38 -1.70
C ARG A 197 -6.16 -1.56 -1.16
N ASN A 198 -5.74 -2.81 -0.94
CA ASN A 198 -4.41 -3.14 -0.46
C ASN A 198 -3.32 -2.72 -1.45
N ARG A 199 -3.53 -2.95 -2.75
CA ARG A 199 -2.60 -2.49 -3.80
C ARG A 199 -2.52 -0.96 -3.87
N PHE A 200 -3.64 -0.25 -3.75
CA PHE A 200 -3.67 1.21 -3.74
C PHE A 200 -2.88 1.76 -2.56
N LYS A 201 -3.14 1.26 -1.35
CA LYS A 201 -2.38 1.63 -0.15
C LYS A 201 -0.89 1.35 -0.28
N ALA A 202 -0.52 0.16 -0.76
CA ALA A 202 0.88 -0.18 -0.99
C ALA A 202 1.55 0.73 -2.03
N ALA A 203 0.83 1.16 -3.06
CA ALA A 203 1.34 2.12 -4.03
C ALA A 203 1.55 3.51 -3.40
N MET A 204 0.65 3.94 -2.52
CA MET A 204 0.78 5.22 -1.80
C MET A 204 1.93 5.20 -0.80
N GLU A 205 2.12 4.10 -0.06
CA GLU A 205 3.27 3.96 0.83
C GLU A 205 4.59 3.96 0.04
N ARG A 206 4.66 3.27 -1.10
CA ARG A 206 5.83 3.36 -1.99
C ARG A 206 6.08 4.78 -2.51
N MET A 207 5.02 5.53 -2.80
CA MET A 207 5.15 6.92 -3.23
C MET A 207 5.70 7.80 -2.11
N LYS A 208 5.20 7.63 -0.87
CA LYS A 208 5.73 8.32 0.31
C LYS A 208 7.19 7.94 0.57
N GLU A 209 7.53 6.65 0.51
CA GLU A 209 8.90 6.16 0.65
C GLU A 209 9.82 6.72 -0.43
N ALA A 210 9.36 6.77 -1.68
CA ALA A 210 10.13 7.36 -2.78
C ALA A 210 10.39 8.86 -2.57
N ALA A 211 9.39 9.58 -2.05
CA ALA A 211 9.47 11.00 -1.72
C ALA A 211 10.33 11.32 -0.49
N LYS A 212 10.67 10.33 0.36
CA LYS A 212 11.59 10.55 1.49
C LYS A 212 12.95 11.06 0.97
N PRO A 213 13.55 12.08 1.61
CA PRO A 213 14.90 12.53 1.30
C PRO A 213 15.91 11.38 1.33
N GLU A 214 16.87 11.41 0.42
CA GLU A 214 17.88 10.35 0.28
C GLU A 214 18.70 10.15 1.58
N GLU A 215 18.97 11.22 2.31
CA GLU A 215 19.65 11.18 3.60
C GLU A 215 18.87 10.36 4.65
N GLN A 216 17.54 10.52 4.71
CA GLN A 216 16.70 9.75 5.62
C GLN A 216 16.69 8.27 5.26
N LYS A 217 16.67 7.94 3.95
CA LYS A 217 16.76 6.54 3.49
C LYS A 217 18.11 5.92 3.88
N GLN A 218 19.20 6.66 3.72
CA GLN A 218 20.52 6.20 4.14
C GLN A 218 20.63 6.01 5.65
N GLU A 219 20.01 6.89 6.44
CA GLU A 219 19.99 6.77 7.89
C GLU A 219 19.13 5.58 8.36
N GLU A 220 17.94 5.39 7.81
CA GLU A 220 17.09 4.22 8.09
C GLU A 220 17.80 2.91 7.70
N ALA A 221 18.45 2.88 6.52
CA ALA A 221 19.24 1.75 6.05
C ALA A 221 20.43 1.47 6.99
N TRP A 222 21.16 2.51 7.41
CA TRP A 222 22.24 2.40 8.38
C TRP A 222 21.73 1.87 9.72
N ASN A 223 20.62 2.40 10.25
CA ASN A 223 20.07 1.96 11.53
C ASN A 223 19.63 0.49 11.52
N ARG A 224 19.11 0.01 10.38
CA ARG A 224 18.82 -1.42 10.18
C ARG A 224 20.10 -2.25 10.16
N LEU A 225 21.09 -1.85 9.37
CA LEU A 225 22.38 -2.54 9.27
C LEU A 225 23.12 -2.55 10.62
N LYS A 226 23.15 -1.42 11.33
CA LYS A 226 23.76 -1.27 12.64
C LYS A 226 23.16 -2.25 13.65
N ARG A 227 21.82 -2.40 13.70
CA ARG A 227 21.16 -3.39 14.58
C ARG A 227 21.60 -4.82 14.26
N ASP A 228 21.66 -5.16 12.98
CA ASP A 228 22.10 -6.49 12.53
C ASP A 228 23.57 -6.78 12.88
N ILE A 229 24.44 -5.79 12.66
CA ILE A 229 25.87 -5.88 13.00
C ILE A 229 26.03 -5.96 14.51
N ALA A 230 25.37 -5.09 15.28
CA ALA A 230 25.46 -5.07 16.73
C ALA A 230 25.01 -6.40 17.34
N SER A 231 23.88 -6.95 16.89
CA SER A 231 23.40 -8.27 17.33
C SER A 231 24.43 -9.36 17.03
N SER A 232 24.97 -9.40 15.81
CA SER A 232 25.96 -10.40 15.41
C SER A 232 27.28 -10.26 16.16
N ALA A 233 27.75 -9.03 16.37
CA ALA A 233 28.97 -8.71 17.10
C ALA A 233 28.85 -9.06 18.58
N GLN A 234 27.71 -8.77 19.20
CA GLN A 234 27.42 -9.17 20.57
C GLN A 234 27.41 -10.69 20.73
N THR A 235 26.78 -11.43 19.80
CA THR A 235 26.83 -12.90 19.83
C THR A 235 28.25 -13.44 19.72
N ILE A 236 29.11 -12.83 18.89
CA ILE A 236 30.53 -13.22 18.82
C ILE A 236 31.25 -12.97 20.15
N HIS A 237 31.00 -11.83 20.80
CA HIS A 237 31.55 -11.52 22.11
C HIS A 237 31.07 -12.51 23.18
N ASP A 238 29.80 -12.90 23.15
CA ASP A 238 29.24 -13.86 24.10
C ASP A 238 29.80 -15.28 23.90
N ILE A 239 30.12 -15.66 22.66
CA ILE A 239 30.84 -16.91 22.36
C ILE A 239 32.27 -16.86 22.92
N ASP A 240 32.99 -15.76 22.71
CA ASP A 240 34.37 -15.61 23.20
C ASP A 240 34.47 -15.57 24.73
N THR A 241 33.47 -15.01 25.40
CA THR A 241 33.38 -14.97 26.87
C THR A 241 32.78 -16.25 27.47
N GLY A 242 32.34 -17.19 26.63
CA GLY A 242 31.79 -18.49 27.06
C GLY A 242 30.35 -18.43 27.58
N LYS A 243 29.66 -17.29 27.44
CA LYS A 243 28.23 -17.11 27.78
C LYS A 243 27.32 -17.88 26.80
N ALA A 244 27.66 -17.85 25.52
CA ALA A 244 26.95 -18.58 24.47
C ALA A 244 27.74 -19.82 24.05
N ARG A 245 27.12 -21.00 24.11
CA ARG A 245 27.73 -22.30 23.74
C ARG A 245 26.97 -22.93 22.57
N GLY A 246 27.67 -23.70 21.73
CA GLY A 246 27.06 -24.41 20.59
C GLY A 246 26.99 -23.63 19.28
N TYR A 247 27.43 -22.37 19.26
CA TYR A 247 27.43 -21.53 18.06
C TYR A 247 28.84 -21.37 17.47
N SER A 248 28.94 -21.37 16.14
CA SER A 248 30.20 -21.10 15.44
C SER A 248 30.40 -19.60 15.23
N ARG A 249 31.49 -19.07 15.78
CA ARG A 249 31.93 -17.69 15.59
C ARG A 249 32.00 -17.29 14.10
N ALA A 250 32.50 -18.17 13.25
CA ALA A 250 32.75 -17.88 11.85
C ALA A 250 31.45 -17.53 11.09
N LEU A 251 30.31 -18.10 11.49
CA LEU A 251 29.01 -17.83 10.87
C LEU A 251 28.61 -16.37 11.04
N PHE A 252 28.76 -15.82 12.25
CA PHE A 252 28.42 -14.42 12.53
C PHE A 252 29.39 -13.45 11.84
N VAL A 253 30.69 -13.78 11.77
CA VAL A 253 31.67 -12.99 11.01
C VAL A 253 31.30 -12.97 9.52
N SER A 254 30.94 -14.14 8.95
CA SER A 254 30.51 -14.23 7.55
C SER A 254 29.20 -13.48 7.29
N SER A 255 28.26 -13.50 8.23
CA SER A 255 26.99 -12.77 8.17
C SER A 255 27.23 -11.26 8.10
N ILE A 256 28.06 -10.71 9.00
CA ILE A 256 28.45 -9.29 8.99
C ILE A 256 29.12 -8.94 7.67
N LEU A 257 30.11 -9.75 7.23
CA LEU A 257 30.82 -9.52 5.99
C LEU A 257 29.89 -9.47 4.78
N ASN A 258 28.97 -10.44 4.64
CA ASN A 258 28.07 -10.54 3.50
C ASN A 258 27.06 -9.39 3.46
N LYS A 259 26.49 -9.01 4.62
CA LYS A 259 25.58 -7.88 4.73
C LYS A 259 26.26 -6.59 4.30
N VAL A 260 27.44 -6.27 4.85
CA VAL A 260 28.18 -5.04 4.49
C VAL A 260 28.72 -5.10 3.05
N SER A 261 29.12 -6.26 2.56
CA SER A 261 29.56 -6.44 1.16
C SER A 261 28.45 -6.13 0.15
N THR A 262 27.19 -6.36 0.53
CA THR A 262 26.03 -6.01 -0.32
C THR A 262 25.94 -4.50 -0.51
N TYR A 263 26.15 -3.72 0.55
CA TYR A 263 26.22 -2.25 0.47
C TYR A 263 27.43 -1.77 -0.31
N ALA A 264 28.58 -2.42 -0.13
CA ALA A 264 29.78 -2.12 -0.91
C ALA A 264 29.57 -2.37 -2.41
N GLY A 265 28.88 -3.45 -2.80
CA GLY A 265 28.55 -3.73 -4.19
C GLY A 265 27.63 -2.70 -4.85
N LYS A 266 26.81 -1.99 -4.06
CA LYS A 266 25.94 -0.90 -4.52
C LYS A 266 26.65 0.46 -4.61
N GLY A 267 27.88 0.57 -4.09
CA GLY A 267 28.62 1.82 -4.05
C GLY A 267 28.19 2.78 -2.91
N GLU A 268 27.52 2.28 -1.87
CA GLU A 268 27.09 3.06 -0.69
C GLU A 268 28.26 3.24 0.30
N VAL A 269 29.22 4.09 -0.06
CA VAL A 269 30.49 4.26 0.66
C VAL A 269 30.26 4.72 2.11
N GLU A 270 29.33 5.65 2.32
CA GLU A 270 29.07 6.28 3.61
C GLU A 270 28.55 5.27 4.65
N ILE A 271 27.65 4.36 4.23
CA ILE A 271 27.11 3.32 5.11
C ILE A 271 28.17 2.27 5.42
N VAL A 272 28.99 1.90 4.42
CA VAL A 272 30.08 0.94 4.61
C VAL A 272 31.14 1.49 5.55
N GLN A 273 31.48 2.78 5.43
CA GLN A 273 32.42 3.42 6.34
C GLN A 273 31.89 3.42 7.79
N LYS A 274 30.63 3.83 8.00
CA LYS A 274 29.98 3.74 9.32
C LYS A 274 30.00 2.33 9.90
N ALA A 275 29.83 1.30 9.07
CA ALA A 275 29.90 -0.10 9.49
C ALA A 275 31.32 -0.50 9.96
N VAL A 276 32.35 -0.04 9.25
CA VAL A 276 33.75 -0.28 9.61
C VAL A 276 34.12 0.46 10.90
N ASP A 277 33.71 1.72 11.03
CA ASP A 277 33.93 2.52 12.24
C ASP A 277 33.27 1.85 13.45
N PHE A 278 32.00 1.44 13.32
CA PHE A 278 31.27 0.76 14.38
C PHE A 278 31.95 -0.55 14.85
N ILE A 279 32.46 -1.37 13.93
CA ILE A 279 33.20 -2.59 14.28
C ILE A 279 34.56 -2.26 14.89
N THR A 280 35.22 -1.18 14.44
CA THR A 280 36.49 -0.72 15.01
C THR A 280 36.31 -0.29 16.46
N ASP A 281 35.27 0.50 16.74
CA ASP A 281 34.88 0.92 18.09
C ASP A 281 34.52 -0.28 18.96
N PHE A 282 33.74 -1.23 18.43
CA PHE A 282 33.37 -2.44 19.15
C PHE A 282 34.58 -3.33 19.46
N ASN A 283 35.51 -3.45 18.51
CA ASN A 283 36.77 -4.18 18.69
C ASN A 283 37.63 -3.55 19.78
N ALA A 284 37.68 -2.22 19.89
CA ALA A 284 38.43 -1.52 20.92
C ALA A 284 37.90 -1.79 22.35
N GLN A 285 36.60 -2.08 22.48
CA GLN A 285 35.96 -2.40 23.77
C GLN A 285 36.15 -3.88 24.17
N CYS A 286 36.56 -4.74 23.24
CA CYS A 286 36.66 -6.19 23.46
C CYS A 286 38.11 -6.65 23.59
N LYS A 287 38.41 -7.57 24.52
CA LYS A 287 39.75 -8.17 24.65
C LYS A 287 40.18 -8.95 23.40
N LYS A 288 39.21 -9.58 22.73
CA LYS A 288 39.41 -10.29 21.46
C LYS A 288 38.59 -9.57 20.39
N PRO A 289 39.22 -9.12 19.29
CA PRO A 289 38.49 -8.40 18.25
C PRO A 289 37.47 -9.34 17.59
N VAL A 290 36.27 -8.84 17.31
CA VAL A 290 35.19 -9.54 16.61
C VAL A 290 35.60 -9.86 15.17
N ILE A 291 36.17 -8.89 14.47
CA ILE A 291 36.77 -9.05 13.15
C ILE A 291 38.20 -8.54 13.21
N THR A 292 39.15 -9.36 12.75
CA THR A 292 40.57 -8.98 12.74
C THR A 292 40.86 -7.91 11.67
N PRO A 293 41.75 -6.94 11.92
CA PRO A 293 42.10 -5.88 10.95
C PRO A 293 42.60 -6.40 9.58
N ARG A 294 43.13 -7.62 9.53
CA ARG A 294 43.59 -8.27 8.30
C ARG A 294 42.47 -8.83 7.43
N ASN A 295 41.22 -8.82 7.91
CA ASN A 295 40.08 -9.32 7.17
C ASN A 295 39.70 -8.36 6.02
N ARG A 296 39.25 -8.93 4.90
CA ARG A 296 38.70 -8.19 3.75
C ARG A 296 37.60 -7.19 4.13
N PHE A 297 36.92 -7.39 5.25
CA PHE A 297 35.94 -6.45 5.81
C PHE A 297 36.44 -5.00 5.83
N PHE A 298 37.69 -4.77 6.25
CA PHE A 298 38.28 -3.43 6.34
C PHE A 298 38.68 -2.83 4.97
N GLN A 299 38.64 -3.64 3.91
CA GLN A 299 38.85 -3.20 2.52
C GLN A 299 37.53 -2.87 1.81
N LEU A 300 36.37 -3.13 2.44
CA LEU A 300 35.06 -2.88 1.85
C LEU A 300 34.80 -1.40 1.52
N PRO A 301 35.25 -0.40 2.30
CA PRO A 301 35.10 1.01 1.90
C PRO A 301 35.78 1.32 0.57
N GLU A 302 36.97 0.76 0.34
CA GLU A 302 37.68 0.93 -0.93
C GLU A 302 36.93 0.24 -2.07
N MET A 303 36.49 -1.00 -1.85
CA MET A 303 35.68 -1.71 -2.83
C MET A 303 34.39 -0.96 -3.17
N ALA A 304 33.76 -0.30 -2.19
CA ALA A 304 32.57 0.51 -2.39
C ALA A 304 32.86 1.74 -3.27
N ARG A 305 34.01 2.41 -3.07
CA ARG A 305 34.43 3.52 -3.95
C ARG A 305 34.62 3.06 -5.38
N GLN A 306 35.31 1.94 -5.57
CA GLN A 306 35.53 1.35 -6.91
C GLN A 306 34.21 0.91 -7.56
N ALA A 307 33.28 0.34 -6.79
CA ALA A 307 31.95 -0.01 -7.28
C ALA A 307 31.14 1.23 -7.69
N ARG A 308 31.20 2.31 -6.91
CA ARG A 308 30.54 3.58 -7.24
C ARG A 308 31.05 4.18 -8.55
N LEU A 309 32.38 4.21 -8.73
CA LEU A 309 33.00 4.67 -9.97
C LEU A 309 32.56 3.83 -11.17
N LYS A 310 32.60 2.49 -11.06
CA LYS A 310 32.12 1.60 -12.13
C LYS A 310 30.65 1.80 -12.45
N LEU A 311 29.79 2.02 -11.45
CA LEU A 311 28.38 2.29 -11.65
C LEU A 311 28.14 3.64 -12.32
N GLN A 312 28.95 4.66 -11.99
CA GLN A 312 28.94 5.96 -12.67
C GLN A 312 29.39 5.82 -14.13
N GLU A 313 30.50 5.13 -14.39
CA GLU A 313 30.98 4.85 -15.76
C GLU A 313 29.92 4.12 -16.59
N ILE A 314 29.25 3.11 -16.03
CA ILE A 314 28.18 2.37 -16.72
C ILE A 314 27.00 3.29 -17.03
N ARG A 315 26.68 4.23 -16.14
CA ARG A 315 25.57 5.18 -16.31
C ARG A 315 25.88 6.29 -17.32
N GLU A 316 27.12 6.77 -17.34
CA GLU A 316 27.60 7.78 -18.29
C GLU A 316 27.86 7.17 -19.68
N ARG A 317 28.09 5.86 -19.75
CA ARG A 317 28.26 5.16 -21.02
C ARG A 317 26.95 5.14 -21.79
N GLU A 318 26.89 5.95 -22.85
CA GLU A 318 25.75 5.97 -23.76
C GLU A 318 25.48 4.58 -24.33
N ASN A 319 24.19 4.28 -24.51
CA ASN A 319 23.75 3.05 -25.13
C ASN A 319 24.29 3.01 -26.55
N ARG A 320 25.00 1.93 -26.88
CA ARG A 320 25.41 1.71 -28.25
C ARG A 320 24.19 1.21 -29.02
N GLU A 321 23.92 1.81 -30.17
CA GLU A 321 22.86 1.37 -31.08
C GLU A 321 23.47 0.93 -32.40
N LEU A 322 22.99 -0.18 -32.95
CA LEU A 322 23.39 -0.67 -34.27
C LEU A 322 22.14 -1.08 -35.03
N LYS A 323 21.90 -0.42 -36.16
CA LYS A 323 20.80 -0.77 -37.07
C LYS A 323 21.20 -1.96 -37.93
N PHE A 324 20.28 -2.89 -38.12
CA PHE A 324 20.43 -4.04 -39.01
C PHE A 324 19.17 -4.21 -39.87
N GLU A 325 19.22 -5.08 -40.88
CA GLU A 325 18.05 -5.36 -41.72
C GLU A 325 16.90 -5.98 -40.90
N GLY A 326 15.84 -5.20 -40.68
CA GLY A 326 14.65 -5.60 -39.94
C GLY A 326 14.61 -5.17 -38.48
N GLY A 327 15.53 -4.32 -38.01
CA GLY A 327 15.44 -3.74 -36.67
C GLY A 327 16.69 -3.04 -36.14
N MET A 328 16.75 -2.90 -34.82
CA MET A 328 17.82 -2.23 -34.09
C MET A 328 18.31 -3.08 -32.93
N LEU A 329 19.63 -3.15 -32.78
CA LEU A 329 20.31 -3.76 -31.64
C LEU A 329 20.78 -2.66 -30.69
N ILE A 330 20.37 -2.75 -29.43
CA ILE A 330 20.70 -1.78 -28.38
C ILE A 330 21.50 -2.49 -27.29
N TRP A 331 22.73 -2.01 -27.04
CA TRP A 331 23.49 -2.36 -25.85
C TRP A 331 23.06 -1.41 -24.74
N ASN A 332 22.13 -1.88 -23.91
CA ASN A 332 21.68 -1.14 -22.75
C ASN A 332 22.63 -1.42 -21.59
N TYR A 333 23.63 -0.56 -21.41
CA TYR A 333 24.66 -0.71 -20.38
C TYR A 333 24.07 -0.49 -18.98
N GLU A 334 23.14 0.46 -18.83
CA GLU A 334 22.44 0.73 -17.57
C GLU A 334 21.66 -0.49 -17.06
N ALA A 335 20.95 -1.19 -17.95
CA ALA A 335 20.16 -2.37 -17.60
C ALA A 335 20.99 -3.68 -17.57
N ASP A 336 22.26 -3.66 -17.98
CA ASP A 336 23.07 -4.86 -18.26
C ASP A 336 22.34 -5.83 -19.22
N ARG A 337 21.77 -5.29 -20.30
CA ARG A 337 20.96 -6.03 -21.28
C ARG A 337 21.35 -5.72 -22.72
N LEU A 338 21.42 -6.78 -23.53
CA LEU A 338 21.46 -6.68 -24.98
C LEU A 338 20.03 -6.85 -25.50
N GLN A 339 19.51 -5.81 -26.16
CA GLN A 339 18.12 -5.73 -26.62
C GLN A 339 18.05 -5.73 -28.14
N ILE A 340 17.15 -6.53 -28.70
CA ILE A 340 16.85 -6.58 -30.13
C ILE A 340 15.43 -6.05 -30.31
N LEU A 341 15.33 -4.89 -30.95
CA LEU A 341 14.08 -4.31 -31.41
C LEU A 341 13.91 -4.70 -32.88
N PHE A 342 12.73 -5.16 -33.25
CA PHE A 342 12.36 -5.45 -34.64
C PHE A 342 11.31 -4.44 -35.09
N ASP A 343 11.35 -4.05 -36.36
CA ASP A 343 10.40 -3.06 -36.92
C ASP A 343 8.97 -3.63 -37.03
N SER A 344 8.87 -4.94 -37.21
CA SER A 344 7.60 -5.69 -37.23
C SER A 344 7.69 -6.93 -36.35
N ILE A 345 6.54 -7.46 -35.93
CA ILE A 345 6.47 -8.70 -35.14
C ILE A 345 7.23 -9.83 -35.88
N PRO A 346 8.29 -10.41 -35.30
CA PRO A 346 9.02 -11.50 -35.95
C PRO A 346 8.16 -12.73 -36.16
N ASP A 347 8.40 -13.44 -37.26
CA ASP A 347 7.70 -14.69 -37.59
C ASP A 347 7.94 -15.80 -36.54
N ASP A 348 7.02 -16.77 -36.46
CA ASP A 348 7.02 -17.79 -35.41
C ASP A 348 8.32 -18.61 -35.34
N GLN A 349 8.89 -18.93 -36.51
CA GLN A 349 10.18 -19.62 -36.59
C GLN A 349 11.31 -18.78 -35.97
N ARG A 350 11.33 -17.47 -36.25
CA ARG A 350 12.34 -16.55 -35.73
C ARG A 350 12.19 -16.31 -34.22
N ARG A 351 10.95 -16.34 -33.71
CA ARG A 351 10.67 -16.31 -32.26
C ARG A 351 11.17 -17.58 -31.55
N LYS A 352 11.04 -18.75 -32.18
CA LYS A 352 11.58 -20.02 -31.63
C LYS A 352 13.11 -19.99 -31.59
N GLU A 353 13.74 -19.47 -32.63
CA GLU A 353 15.20 -19.32 -32.69
C GLU A 353 15.73 -18.35 -31.63
N LEU A 354 15.11 -17.18 -31.48
CA LEU A 354 15.45 -16.24 -30.40
C LEU A 354 15.35 -16.89 -29.01
N LYS A 355 14.30 -17.68 -28.78
CA LYS A 355 14.13 -18.43 -27.52
C LYS A 355 15.21 -19.50 -27.34
N SER A 356 15.61 -20.23 -28.38
CA SER A 356 16.69 -21.24 -28.27
C SER A 356 18.04 -20.62 -27.95
N TYR A 357 18.28 -19.38 -28.39
CA TYR A 357 19.47 -18.59 -28.02
C TYR A 357 19.30 -17.81 -26.70
N GLY A 358 18.23 -18.07 -25.94
CA GLY A 358 18.04 -17.53 -24.59
C GLY A 358 17.52 -16.09 -24.53
N PHE A 359 17.03 -15.53 -25.63
CA PHE A 359 16.36 -14.23 -25.60
C PHE A 359 14.94 -14.38 -25.06
N LYS A 360 14.54 -13.44 -24.19
CA LYS A 360 13.19 -13.36 -23.63
C LYS A 360 12.52 -12.07 -24.10
N TRP A 361 11.25 -12.16 -24.46
CA TRP A 361 10.44 -10.99 -24.79
C TRP A 361 10.19 -10.13 -23.54
N SER A 362 10.40 -8.82 -23.64
CA SER A 362 10.11 -7.85 -22.58
C SER A 362 8.98 -6.91 -23.02
N PRO A 363 7.76 -7.02 -22.45
CA PRO A 363 6.66 -6.12 -22.79
C PRO A 363 6.96 -4.64 -22.50
N ARG A 364 7.77 -4.37 -21.47
CA ARG A 364 8.14 -3.00 -21.06
C ARG A 364 9.00 -2.27 -22.09
N TYR A 365 9.94 -2.99 -22.71
CA TYR A 365 10.86 -2.43 -23.71
C TYR A 365 10.44 -2.77 -25.14
N GLN A 366 9.37 -3.56 -25.31
CA GLN A 366 8.94 -4.12 -26.60
C GLN A 366 10.09 -4.75 -27.38
N ALA A 367 11.01 -5.42 -26.68
CA ALA A 367 12.26 -5.94 -27.23
C ALA A 367 12.55 -7.35 -26.75
N TRP A 368 13.27 -8.11 -27.58
CA TRP A 368 13.87 -9.38 -27.18
C TRP A 368 15.19 -9.11 -26.46
N GLN A 369 15.32 -9.55 -25.22
CA GLN A 369 16.48 -9.20 -24.39
C GLN A 369 17.12 -10.40 -23.70
N ARG A 370 18.42 -10.28 -23.43
CA ARG A 370 19.19 -11.17 -22.54
C ARG A 370 20.30 -10.39 -21.85
N GLN A 371 20.92 -10.99 -20.84
CA GLN A 371 22.03 -10.35 -20.10
C GLN A 371 23.20 -10.02 -21.02
N LEU A 372 23.71 -8.80 -20.89
CA LEU A 372 24.85 -8.33 -21.68
C LEU A 372 26.11 -9.08 -21.25
N THR A 373 26.52 -10.03 -22.08
CA THR A 373 27.68 -10.90 -21.87
C THR A 373 28.43 -11.04 -23.18
N GLN A 374 29.64 -11.61 -23.20
CA GLN A 374 30.31 -11.88 -24.48
C GLN A 374 29.52 -12.90 -25.33
N ASN A 375 28.93 -13.90 -24.67
CA ASN A 375 28.00 -14.84 -25.29
C ASN A 375 26.78 -14.08 -25.88
N ALA A 376 26.34 -13.00 -25.18
CA ALA A 376 25.53 -11.89 -25.68
C ALA A 376 25.57 -11.69 -27.18
N VAL A 377 26.70 -11.07 -27.51
CA VAL A 377 27.07 -10.57 -28.81
C VAL A 377 27.22 -11.74 -29.79
N TYR A 378 27.79 -12.86 -29.33
CA TYR A 378 27.97 -14.05 -30.17
C TYR A 378 26.64 -14.65 -30.64
N ALA A 379 25.64 -14.72 -29.76
CA ALA A 379 24.33 -15.24 -30.14
C ALA A 379 23.59 -14.30 -31.08
N VAL A 380 23.72 -12.98 -30.92
CA VAL A 380 23.17 -12.02 -31.89
C VAL A 380 23.83 -12.19 -33.25
N LYS A 381 25.16 -12.33 -33.30
CA LYS A 381 25.88 -12.61 -34.55
C LYS A 381 25.29 -13.83 -35.28
N ARG A 382 24.96 -14.89 -34.56
CA ARG A 382 24.36 -16.10 -35.14
C ARG A 382 22.89 -15.94 -35.55
N VAL A 383 22.07 -15.30 -34.72
CA VAL A 383 20.62 -15.14 -34.99
C VAL A 383 20.35 -14.12 -36.11
N LEU A 384 21.17 -13.08 -36.20
CA LEU A 384 21.02 -12.02 -37.20
C LEU A 384 21.96 -12.19 -38.40
N ASN A 385 22.77 -13.25 -38.44
CA ASN A 385 23.80 -13.50 -39.47
C ASN A 385 24.71 -12.28 -39.74
N LEU A 386 25.00 -11.50 -38.71
CA LEU A 386 25.84 -10.31 -38.83
C LEU A 386 27.32 -10.72 -38.83
N GLN A 387 28.01 -10.48 -39.95
CA GLN A 387 29.43 -10.84 -40.10
C GLN A 387 30.36 -9.99 -39.21
N ASN A 388 29.96 -8.75 -38.86
CA ASN A 388 30.73 -7.84 -38.01
C ASN A 388 29.83 -7.22 -36.91
N LEU A 389 30.25 -7.36 -35.64
CA LEU A 389 29.56 -6.84 -34.45
C LEU A 389 30.57 -6.54 -33.34
#